data_AF-A0A937T584-F1
#
_entry.id   AF-A0A937T584-F1
#
_cell.length_a   1.000
_cell.length_b   1.000
_cell.length_c   1.000
_cell.angle_alpha   90.00
_cell.angle_beta   90.00
_cell.angle_gamma   90.00
#
_symmetry.space_group_name_H-M   'P 1'
#
loop_
_entity.id
_entity.type
_entity.pdbx_description
1 polymer ?
#
loop_
_entity_poly.entity_id
_entity_poly.type
_entity_poly.pdbx_seq_one_letter_code
_entity_poly.pdbx_strand_id
1 'polypeptide(L)'
;MTNNQILHYVGHDGEQAVNSAMTQRQIDQLKALRCDLVTDEGEPLTWFDFDNPVEPQTLFQFILGDHKHRVDQRSKMANQPPLGVATVVDDACIRFEFYEGYHTLKKTYDLRSKDLQGVELEDFIETVERIMSGAA
;
A
#
# COMPACT_ATOMS: atom_id res chain seq x y z
N MET A 1 -3.56 11.29 23.54
CA MET A 1 -2.26 11.14 22.86
C MET A 1 -2.56 11.26 21.38
N THR A 2 -2.11 12.31 20.73
CA THR A 2 -2.18 12.44 19.26
C THR A 2 -1.18 11.44 18.70
N ASN A 3 -1.63 10.22 18.41
CA ASN A 3 -0.80 9.22 17.76
C ASN A 3 -0.34 9.82 16.42
N ASN A 4 0.97 9.96 16.24
CA ASN A 4 1.57 10.52 15.05
C ASN A 4 1.50 9.49 13.92
N GLN A 5 0.28 9.23 13.43
CA GLN A 5 0.02 8.30 12.35
C GLN A 5 0.39 8.97 11.03
N ILE A 6 1.26 8.33 10.26
CA ILE A 6 1.70 8.80 8.95
C ILE A 6 1.30 7.76 7.90
N LEU A 7 0.76 8.22 6.78
CA LEU A 7 0.47 7.37 5.64
C LEU A 7 1.62 7.41 4.65
N HIS A 8 2.05 6.22 4.22
CA HIS A 8 3.03 6.03 3.15
C HIS A 8 2.35 5.32 1.98
N TYR A 9 2.48 5.88 0.79
CA TYR A 9 1.92 5.30 -0.43
C TYR A 9 2.97 4.53 -1.20
N VAL A 10 2.56 3.48 -1.90
CA VAL A 10 3.36 2.74 -2.88
C VAL A 10 2.64 2.75 -4.22
N GLY A 11 3.20 3.44 -5.21
CA GLY A 11 2.62 3.60 -6.54
C GLY A 11 1.80 4.88 -6.71
N HIS A 12 1.58 5.68 -5.66
CA HIS A 12 0.73 6.87 -5.73
C HIS A 12 1.31 8.02 -4.91
N ASP A 13 1.04 9.28 -5.27
CA ASP A 13 1.46 10.46 -4.47
C ASP A 13 0.37 11.01 -3.54
N GLY A 14 -0.80 10.38 -3.54
CA GLY A 14 -2.01 10.80 -2.84
C GLY A 14 -3.09 11.33 -3.78
N GLU A 15 -2.73 11.72 -5.00
CA GLU A 15 -3.67 12.21 -6.02
C GLU A 15 -3.65 11.36 -7.30
N GLN A 16 -2.48 10.90 -7.72
CA GLN A 16 -2.31 10.14 -8.95
C GLN A 16 -1.24 9.05 -8.85
N ALA A 17 -1.30 8.10 -9.78
CA ALA A 17 -0.27 7.09 -9.94
C ALA A 17 1.07 7.71 -10.36
N VAL A 18 2.17 7.25 -9.74
CA VAL A 18 3.52 7.73 -10.02
C VAL A 18 4.32 6.74 -10.87
N ASN A 19 5.42 7.21 -11.46
CA ASN A 19 6.30 6.39 -12.29
C ASN A 19 7.11 5.36 -11.47
N SER A 20 7.69 4.37 -12.13
CA SER A 20 8.40 3.28 -11.45
C SER A 20 9.59 3.76 -10.60
N ALA A 21 10.27 4.83 -11.01
CA ALA A 21 11.37 5.41 -10.25
C ALA A 21 10.91 6.02 -8.92
N MET A 22 9.75 6.66 -8.89
CA MET A 22 9.15 7.17 -7.66
C MET A 22 8.58 6.03 -6.81
N THR A 23 7.91 5.06 -7.42
CA THR A 23 7.44 3.85 -6.73
C THR A 23 8.59 3.14 -6.01
N GLN A 24 9.76 2.99 -6.64
CA GLN A 24 10.93 2.41 -5.99
C GLN A 24 11.38 3.23 -4.77
N ARG A 25 11.41 4.57 -4.87
CA ARG A 25 11.78 5.42 -3.72
C ARG A 25 10.80 5.27 -2.56
N GLN A 26 9.51 5.15 -2.86
CA GLN A 26 8.48 4.91 -1.85
C GLN A 26 8.67 3.56 -1.15
N ILE A 27 8.98 2.52 -1.93
CA ILE A 27 9.33 1.19 -1.40
C ILE A 27 10.56 1.30 -0.50
N ASP A 28 11.63 1.96 -0.96
CA ASP A 28 12.86 2.12 -0.19
C ASP A 28 12.64 2.88 1.13
N GLN A 29 11.78 3.91 1.12
CA GLN A 29 11.37 4.65 2.32
C GLN A 29 10.61 3.77 3.30
N LEU A 30 9.65 2.97 2.80
CA LEU A 30 8.88 2.07 3.64
C LEU A 30 9.76 0.96 4.23
N LYS A 31 10.70 0.43 3.44
CA LYS A 31 11.68 -0.59 3.87
C LYS A 31 12.67 -0.09 4.92
N ALA A 32 12.87 1.22 5.04
CA ALA A 32 13.69 1.81 6.09
C ALA A 32 13.00 1.80 7.46
N LEU A 33 11.68 1.55 7.50
CA LEU A 33 10.88 1.45 8.71
C LEU A 33 10.87 0.01 9.25
N ARG A 34 10.45 -0.14 10.51
CA ARG A 34 10.20 -1.47 11.10
C ARG A 34 8.94 -2.09 10.51
N CYS A 35 8.99 -3.37 10.18
CA CYS A 35 7.82 -4.14 9.76
C CYS A 35 7.22 -4.85 10.98
N ASP A 36 6.06 -4.39 11.44
CA ASP A 36 5.33 -5.01 12.57
C ASP A 36 4.14 -5.86 12.09
N LEU A 37 4.01 -6.04 10.78
CA LEU A 37 2.92 -6.79 10.15
C LEU A 37 3.05 -8.28 10.45
N VAL A 38 1.90 -8.93 10.60
CA VAL A 38 1.80 -10.38 10.76
C VAL A 38 0.80 -10.98 9.76
N THR A 39 0.92 -12.27 9.49
CA THR A 39 -0.11 -13.05 8.80
C THR A 39 -1.39 -13.17 9.65
N ASP A 40 -2.48 -13.67 9.05
CA ASP A 40 -3.72 -13.97 9.77
C ASP A 40 -3.52 -15.01 10.90
N GLU A 41 -2.46 -15.82 10.79
CA GLU A 41 -2.05 -16.82 11.80
C GLU A 41 -1.13 -16.21 12.88
N GLY A 42 -0.77 -14.93 12.74
CA GLY A 42 0.08 -14.20 13.67
C GLY A 42 1.59 -14.38 13.42
N GLU A 43 1.98 -14.95 12.28
CA GLU A 43 3.39 -15.11 11.91
C GLU A 43 3.99 -13.78 11.45
N PRO A 44 5.19 -13.38 11.92
CA PRO A 44 5.82 -12.13 11.52
C PRO A 44 6.12 -12.09 10.02
N LEU A 45 5.75 -10.99 9.37
CA LEU A 45 6.14 -10.67 8.00
C LEU A 45 7.36 -9.76 7.99
N THR A 46 8.14 -9.86 6.92
CA THR A 46 9.31 -9.04 6.64
C THR A 46 9.13 -8.30 5.32
N TRP A 47 9.93 -7.26 5.09
CA TRP A 47 9.91 -6.57 3.79
C TRP A 47 10.28 -7.46 2.61
N PHE A 48 10.93 -8.61 2.83
CA PHE A 48 11.23 -9.56 1.77
C PHE A 48 9.96 -10.25 1.23
N ASP A 49 8.96 -10.45 2.08
CA ASP A 49 7.66 -11.03 1.68
C ASP A 49 6.87 -10.10 0.76
N PHE A 50 7.16 -8.79 0.81
CA PHE A 50 6.56 -7.76 -0.05
C PHE A 50 7.42 -7.45 -1.28
N ASP A 51 8.73 -7.63 -1.20
CA ASP A 51 9.72 -7.13 -2.16
C ASP A 51 10.81 -8.15 -2.49
N ASN A 52 10.40 -9.27 -3.09
CA ASN A 52 11.32 -10.30 -3.55
C ASN A 52 11.53 -10.16 -5.07
N PRO A 53 12.70 -9.67 -5.55
CA PRO A 53 12.95 -9.49 -6.97
C PRO A 53 13.02 -10.79 -7.78
N VAL A 54 13.14 -11.95 -7.12
CA VAL A 54 13.08 -13.27 -7.77
C VAL A 54 11.62 -13.72 -7.96
N GLU A 55 10.70 -13.18 -7.16
CA GLU A 55 9.28 -13.48 -7.21
C GLU A 55 8.50 -12.21 -7.60
N PRO A 56 8.28 -11.96 -8.90
CA PRO A 56 7.67 -10.72 -9.40
C PRO A 56 6.20 -10.53 -8.96
N GLN A 57 5.63 -11.53 -8.30
CA GLN A 57 4.26 -11.55 -7.80
C GLN A 57 4.15 -10.96 -6.38
N THR A 58 5.28 -10.69 -5.72
CA THR A 58 5.28 -9.97 -4.45
C THR A 58 4.71 -8.56 -4.63
N LEU A 59 4.02 -8.03 -3.62
CA LEU A 59 3.16 -6.85 -3.77
C LEU A 59 3.92 -5.63 -4.31
N PHE A 60 5.14 -5.37 -3.85
CA PHE A 60 5.94 -4.23 -4.30
C PHE A 60 6.46 -4.44 -5.72
N GLN A 61 6.88 -5.67 -6.07
CA GLN A 61 7.31 -5.99 -7.44
C GLN A 61 6.15 -5.90 -8.43
N PHE A 62 4.95 -6.32 -8.03
CA PHE A 62 3.74 -6.19 -8.83
C PHE A 62 3.40 -4.73 -9.12
N ILE A 63 3.34 -3.87 -8.08
CA ILE A 63 3.08 -2.44 -8.26
C ILE A 63 4.18 -1.81 -9.12
N LEU A 64 5.45 -2.07 -8.83
CA LEU A 64 6.58 -1.52 -9.57
C LEU A 64 6.52 -1.91 -11.06
N GLY A 65 6.24 -3.17 -11.35
CA GLY A 65 6.11 -3.70 -12.71
C GLY A 65 4.94 -3.07 -13.47
N ASP A 66 3.77 -2.96 -12.84
CA ASP A 66 2.60 -2.33 -13.44
C ASP A 66 2.86 -0.85 -13.74
N HIS A 67 3.45 -0.11 -12.81
CA HIS A 67 3.73 1.32 -12.97
C HIS A 67 4.77 1.58 -14.07
N LYS A 68 5.80 0.72 -14.17
CA LYS A 68 6.74 0.74 -15.29
C LYS A 68 6.04 0.52 -16.63
N HIS A 69 5.04 -0.36 -16.68
CA HIS A 69 4.32 -0.63 -17.92
C HIS A 69 3.31 0.46 -18.28
N ARG A 70 2.53 0.95 -17.32
CA ARG A 70 1.46 1.92 -17.58
C ARG A 70 1.97 3.35 -17.63
N VAL A 71 2.70 3.79 -16.61
CA VAL A 71 3.07 5.19 -16.43
C VAL A 71 4.28 5.52 -17.31
N ASP A 72 5.36 4.75 -17.20
CA ASP A 72 6.60 5.06 -17.91
C ASP A 72 6.47 4.86 -19.43
N GLN A 73 5.82 3.76 -19.85
CA GLN A 73 5.61 3.45 -21.28
C GLN A 73 4.33 4.08 -21.84
N ARG A 74 3.55 4.79 -21.02
CA ARG A 74 2.28 5.45 -21.40
C ARG A 74 1.25 4.48 -21.99
N SER A 75 1.24 3.24 -21.51
CA SER A 75 0.29 2.21 -21.91
C SER A 75 -1.06 2.52 -21.26
N LYS A 76 -2.06 2.85 -22.08
CA LYS A 76 -3.44 3.06 -21.60
C LYS A 76 -4.08 1.72 -21.28
N MET A 77 -4.72 1.64 -20.13
CA MET A 77 -5.46 0.47 -19.69
C MET A 77 -6.79 0.91 -19.09
N ALA A 78 -7.81 0.06 -19.21
CA ALA A 78 -9.18 0.38 -18.78
C ALA A 78 -9.35 0.38 -17.24
N ASN A 79 -8.43 -0.27 -16.56
CA ASN A 79 -8.39 -0.41 -15.11
C ASN A 79 -7.43 0.60 -14.46
N GLN A 80 -7.70 0.94 -13.20
CA GLN A 80 -6.84 1.80 -12.39
C GLN A 80 -5.49 1.14 -12.13
N PRO A 81 -4.39 1.90 -11.93
CA PRO A 81 -3.12 1.35 -11.44
C PRO A 81 -3.27 0.82 -10.00
N PRO A 82 -2.58 -0.26 -9.61
CA PRO A 82 -2.63 -0.79 -8.25
C PRO A 82 -1.96 0.18 -7.25
N LEU A 83 -2.35 0.06 -5.98
CA LEU A 83 -1.91 0.96 -4.91
C LEU A 83 -1.61 0.18 -3.62
N GLY A 84 -0.51 0.51 -2.96
CA GLY A 84 -0.24 0.13 -1.58
C GLY A 84 -0.35 1.33 -0.64
N VAL A 85 -0.95 1.14 0.54
CA VAL A 85 -1.04 2.15 1.60
C VAL A 85 -0.54 1.55 2.91
N ALA A 86 0.56 2.10 3.43
CA ALA A 86 1.11 1.75 4.72
C ALA A 86 0.72 2.79 5.77
N THR A 87 0.23 2.32 6.91
CA THR A 87 0.03 3.12 8.11
C THR A 87 1.22 2.95 9.04
N VAL A 88 1.86 4.06 9.40
CA VAL A 88 3.09 4.09 10.20
C VAL A 88 2.84 4.79 11.53
N VAL A 89 3.27 4.19 12.62
CA VAL A 89 3.29 4.76 13.97
C VAL A 89 4.65 4.46 14.60
N ASP A 90 5.30 5.48 15.17
CA ASP A 90 6.60 5.36 15.86
C ASP A 90 7.66 4.59 15.04
N ASP A 91 7.81 4.97 13.76
CA ASP A 91 8.71 4.35 12.77
C ASP A 91 8.45 2.87 12.45
N ALA A 92 7.26 2.37 12.79
CA ALA A 92 6.82 1.01 12.47
C ALA A 92 5.59 1.02 11.55
N CYS A 93 5.64 0.23 10.48
CA CYS A 93 4.48 -0.08 9.65
C CYS A 93 3.56 -1.05 10.41
N ILE A 94 2.39 -0.57 10.81
CA ILE A 94 1.42 -1.29 11.64
C ILE A 94 0.21 -1.81 10.85
N ARG A 95 -0.03 -1.30 9.64
CA ARG A 95 -1.04 -1.80 8.71
C ARG A 95 -0.59 -1.53 7.28
N PHE A 96 -0.84 -2.48 6.38
CA PHE A 96 -0.62 -2.33 4.95
C PHE A 96 -1.85 -2.79 4.19
N GLU A 97 -2.46 -1.88 3.44
CA GLU A 97 -3.58 -2.14 2.56
C GLU A 97 -3.09 -2.20 1.11
N PHE A 98 -3.47 -3.26 0.40
CA PHE A 98 -3.21 -3.39 -1.03
C PHE A 98 -4.53 -3.32 -1.80
N TYR A 99 -4.56 -2.41 -2.77
CA TYR A 99 -5.68 -2.21 -3.67
C TYR A 99 -5.28 -2.60 -5.08
N GLU A 100 -5.97 -3.59 -5.61
CA GLU A 100 -5.77 -4.03 -6.98
C GLU A 100 -6.58 -3.16 -7.96
N GLY A 101 -5.95 -2.89 -9.10
CA GLY A 101 -6.50 -2.13 -10.20
C GLY A 101 -7.50 -2.89 -11.05
N TYR A 102 -8.79 -2.80 -10.74
CA TYR A 102 -9.90 -3.21 -11.62
C TYR A 102 -10.57 -1.98 -12.26
N HIS A 103 -11.86 -2.06 -12.61
CA HIS A 103 -12.66 -0.87 -12.99
C HIS A 103 -12.65 0.21 -11.91
N THR A 104 -12.53 -0.20 -10.65
CA THR A 104 -12.23 0.62 -9.48
C THR A 104 -11.11 -0.03 -8.68
N LEU A 105 -10.47 0.73 -7.79
CA LEU A 105 -9.55 0.16 -6.81
C LEU A 105 -10.35 -0.72 -5.85
N LYS A 106 -9.91 -1.97 -5.68
CA LYS A 106 -10.52 -2.93 -4.75
C LYS A 106 -9.48 -3.42 -3.77
N LYS A 107 -9.76 -3.33 -2.46
CA LYS A 107 -8.88 -3.89 -1.44
C LYS A 107 -8.82 -5.41 -1.58
N THR A 108 -7.61 -5.94 -1.76
CA THR A 108 -7.35 -7.38 -1.88
C THR A 108 -6.60 -7.90 -0.67
N TYR A 109 -5.74 -7.08 -0.06
CA TYR A 109 -5.06 -7.42 1.19
C TYR A 109 -5.16 -6.29 2.21
N ASP A 110 -5.24 -6.67 3.49
CA ASP A 110 -5.22 -5.78 4.65
C ASP A 110 -4.40 -6.46 5.75
N LEU A 111 -3.09 -6.28 5.68
CA LEU A 111 -2.13 -6.90 6.60
C LEU A 111 -1.94 -5.98 7.80
N ARG A 112 -1.90 -6.54 9.00
CA ARG A 112 -1.97 -5.76 10.24
C ARG A 112 -0.95 -6.24 11.25
N SER A 113 -0.52 -5.33 12.10
CA SER A 113 0.23 -5.69 13.29
C SER A 113 -0.61 -6.54 14.24
N LYS A 114 0.07 -7.29 15.09
CA LYS A 114 -0.58 -8.19 16.05
C LYS A 114 -1.64 -7.49 16.91
N ASP A 115 -1.38 -6.25 17.31
CA ASP A 115 -2.27 -5.49 18.19
C ASP A 115 -3.53 -4.97 17.47
N LEU A 116 -3.52 -4.96 16.13
CA LEU A 116 -4.64 -4.54 15.29
C LEU A 116 -5.42 -5.71 14.69
N GLN A 117 -5.06 -6.94 15.04
CA GLN A 117 -5.79 -8.13 14.62
C GLN A 117 -7.18 -8.15 15.24
N GLY A 118 -8.20 -8.37 14.41
CA GLY A 118 -9.61 -8.40 14.83
C GLY A 118 -10.21 -7.03 15.21
N VAL A 119 -9.46 -5.93 15.09
CA VAL A 119 -9.98 -4.57 15.31
C VAL A 119 -10.69 -4.09 14.06
N GLU A 120 -11.93 -3.61 14.16
CA GLU A 120 -12.61 -3.00 13.00
C GLU A 120 -11.98 -1.63 12.70
N LEU A 121 -11.48 -1.45 11.47
CA LEU A 121 -10.84 -0.23 11.00
C LEU A 121 -11.43 0.12 9.64
N GLU A 122 -11.70 1.40 9.42
CA GLU A 122 -12.11 1.89 8.09
C GLU A 122 -11.03 1.64 7.05
N ASP A 123 -11.46 1.44 5.81
CA ASP A 123 -10.58 1.33 4.65
C ASP A 123 -10.10 2.70 4.21
N PHE A 124 -8.84 2.82 3.81
CA PHE A 124 -8.28 4.09 3.34
C PHE A 124 -9.15 4.72 2.23
N ILE A 125 -9.56 3.95 1.23
CA ILE A 125 -10.36 4.48 0.12
C ILE A 125 -11.72 4.99 0.59
N GLU A 126 -12.40 4.29 1.50
CA GLU A 126 -13.69 4.73 2.03
C GLU A 126 -13.54 6.05 2.82
N THR A 127 -12.46 6.19 3.59
CA THR A 127 -12.15 7.45 4.28
C THR A 127 -11.91 8.59 3.28
N VAL A 128 -11.13 8.35 2.22
CA VAL A 128 -10.87 9.38 1.18
C VAL A 128 -12.14 9.74 0.42
N GLU A 129 -12.93 8.77 -0.02
CA GLU A 129 -14.20 9.01 -0.73
C GLU A 129 -15.18 9.79 0.14
N ARG A 130 -15.25 9.52 1.44
CA ARG A 130 -16.07 10.27 2.39
C ARG A 130 -15.62 11.72 2.54
N ILE A 131 -14.32 11.96 2.68
CA ILE A 131 -13.75 13.32 2.74
C ILE A 131 -14.05 14.08 1.45
N MET A 132 -13.90 13.42 0.29
CA MET A 132 -14.10 14.03 -1.02
C MET A 132 -15.58 14.24 -1.37
N SER A 133 -16.49 13.41 -0.83
CA SER A 133 -17.94 13.53 -1.02
C SER A 133 -18.62 14.50 -0.04
N GLY A 134 -17.90 14.99 0.98
CA GLY A 134 -18.42 15.94 1.96
C GLY A 134 -19.50 15.35 2.89
N ALA A 135 -19.56 14.03 3.02
CA ALA A 135 -20.50 13.36 3.92
C ALA A 135 -19.95 13.38 5.36
N ALA A 136 -20.39 14.38 6.13
CA ALA A 136 -20.22 14.48 7.58
C ALA A 136 -21.50 14.05 8.31
#